data_AF-A0A951B5V8-F1
#
_entry.id   AF-A0A951B5V8-F1
#
_cell.length_a   1.000
_cell.length_b   1.000
_cell.length_c   1.000
_cell.angle_alpha   90.00
_cell.angle_beta   90.00
_cell.angle_gamma   90.00
#
_symmetry.space_group_name_H-M   'P 1'
#
loop_
_entity.id
_entity.type
_entity.pdbx_description
1 polymer ?
#
loop_
_entity_poly.entity_id
_entity_poly.type
_entity_poly.pdbx_seq_one_letter_code
_entity_poly.pdbx_strand_id
1 'polypeptide(L)' 'MSSVRVLVGTRKGAFVLSADGKRNTWEVSGPHFGGWEIYHVKGSPVDPNRLYASQCSSWFGQLIQRSDDGGKT' A
#
# COMPACT_ATOMS: atom_id res chain seq x y z
N MET A 1 5.85 -19.54 -8.83
CA MET A 1 6.75 -18.46 -9.30
C MET A 1 6.86 -17.44 -8.18
N SER A 2 8.04 -16.87 -7.93
CA SER A 2 8.18 -15.81 -6.94
C SER A 2 7.45 -14.54 -7.41
N SER A 3 6.88 -13.80 -6.48
CA SER A 3 6.28 -12.49 -6.72
C SER A 3 6.93 -11.45 -5.82
N VAL A 4 6.88 -10.20 -6.24
CA VAL A 4 7.40 -9.04 -5.51
C VAL A 4 6.31 -7.99 -5.45
N ARG A 5 6.17 -7.38 -4.26
CA ARG A 5 5.26 -6.26 -4.03
C ARG A 5 6.04 -5.09 -3.43
N VAL A 6 5.85 -3.90 -3.98
CA VAL A 6 6.36 -2.64 -3.45
C VAL A 6 5.19 -1.81 -2.96
N LEU A 7 5.28 -1.37 -1.71
CA LEU A 7 4.26 -0.57 -1.04
C LEU A 7 4.73 0.88 -1.03
N VAL A 8 3.97 1.77 -1.66
CA VAL A 8 4.38 3.15 -1.88
C VAL A 8 3.42 4.09 -1.15
N GLY A 9 3.96 4.90 -0.25
CA GLY A 9 3.25 6.03 0.35
C GLY A 9 3.69 7.34 -0.28
N THR A 10 2.74 8.21 -0.63
CA THR A 10 3.01 9.55 -1.19
C THR A 10 2.17 10.60 -0.48
N ARG A 11 2.43 11.88 -0.75
CA ARG A 11 1.56 12.98 -0.31
C ARG A 11 0.20 13.03 -1.04
N LYS A 12 -0.04 12.13 -2.00
CA LYS A 12 -1.23 12.10 -2.86
C LYS A 12 -1.98 10.76 -2.82
N GLY A 13 -1.58 9.84 -1.95
CA GLY A 13 -2.19 8.52 -1.79
C GLY A 13 -1.17 7.40 -1.69
N ALA A 14 -1.68 6.18 -1.53
CA ALA A 14 -0.90 4.94 -1.51
C ALA A 14 -1.03 4.20 -2.83
N PHE A 15 0.01 3.43 -3.18
CA PHE A 15 0.02 2.56 -4.33
C PHE A 15 0.62 1.21 -3.97
N VAL A 16 0.14 0.16 -4.63
CA VAL A 16 0.69 -1.19 -4.55
C VAL A 16 1.19 -1.58 -5.93
N LEU A 17 2.50 -1.77 -6.05
CA LEU A 17 3.15 -2.19 -7.29
C LEU A 17 3.49 -3.66 -7.18
N SER A 18 3.05 -4.48 -8.13
CA SER A 18 3.28 -5.92 -8.13
C SER A 18 3.98 -6.39 -9.40
N ALA A 19 4.93 -7.31 -9.25
CA ALA A 19 5.61 -7.95 -10.36
C ALA A 19 5.92 -9.42 -10.04
N ASP A 20 6.26 -10.19 -11.06
CA ASP A 20 6.86 -11.51 -10.90
C ASP A 20 8.33 -11.40 -10.44
N GLY A 21 8.97 -12.56 -10.25
CA GLY A 21 10.37 -12.63 -9.85
C GLY A 21 11.36 -11.96 -10.81
N LYS A 22 10.98 -11.71 -12.07
CA LYS A 22 11.84 -11.04 -13.07
C LYS A 22 11.81 -9.52 -12.91
N ARG A 23 10.72 -8.95 -12.37
CA ARG A 23 10.59 -7.51 -12.05
C ARG A 23 10.70 -6.57 -13.26
N ASN A 24 10.39 -7.07 -14.46
CA ASN A 24 10.48 -6.32 -15.71
C ASN A 24 9.17 -5.60 -16.08
N THR A 25 8.03 -6.14 -15.64
CA THR A 25 6.70 -5.57 -15.90
C THR A 25 5.99 -5.46 -14.56
N TRP A 26 5.37 -4.30 -14.33
CA TRP A 26 4.76 -3.97 -13.06
C TRP A 26 3.29 -3.61 -13.26
N GLU A 27 2.43 -4.21 -12.46
CA GLU A 27 1.04 -3.78 -12.30
C GLU A 27 0.98 -2.76 -11.17
N VAL A 28 0.24 -1.67 -11.38
CA VAL A 28 0.08 -0.58 -10.41
C VAL A 28 -1.36 -0.52 -9.94
N SER A 29 -1.58 -0.70 -8.64
CA SER A 29 -2.88 -0.51 -7.99
C SER A 29 -2.89 0.80 -7.19
N GLY A 30 -3.99 1.55 -7.29
CA GLY A 30 -4.19 2.85 -6.65
C GLY A 30 -4.61 3.96 -7.63
N PRO A 31 -4.63 5.24 -7.19
CA PRO A 31 -4.30 5.68 -5.83
C PRO A 31 -5.35 5.21 -4.82
N HIS A 32 -4.89 4.51 -3.77
CA HIS A 32 -5.69 4.31 -2.57
C HIS A 32 -5.61 5.57 -1.71
N PHE A 33 -6.70 5.96 -1.04
CA PHE A 33 -6.75 7.20 -0.27
C PHE A 33 -6.35 8.43 -1.10
N GLY A 34 -6.88 8.53 -2.33
CA GLY A 34 -6.52 9.57 -3.28
C GLY A 34 -6.60 10.98 -2.70
N GLY A 35 -5.50 11.72 -2.79
CA GLY A 35 -5.38 13.08 -2.27
C GLY A 35 -5.02 13.19 -0.78
N TRP A 36 -4.89 12.07 -0.06
CA TRP A 36 -4.47 12.05 1.34
C TRP A 36 -2.97 11.73 1.46
N GLU A 37 -2.32 12.23 2.51
CA GLU A 37 -0.92 11.95 2.76
C GLU A 37 -0.75 10.57 3.40
N ILE A 38 0.15 9.78 2.83
CA ILE A 38 0.51 8.46 3.34
C ILE A 38 1.97 8.49 3.80
N TYR A 39 2.17 8.42 5.11
CA TYR A 39 3.49 8.49 5.70
C TYR A 39 4.27 7.17 5.55
N HIS A 40 3.56 6.04 5.65
CA HIS A 40 4.18 4.72 5.54
C HIS A 40 3.12 3.66 5.20
N VAL A 41 3.53 2.66 4.44
CA VAL A 41 2.74 1.45 4.18
C VAL A 41 3.63 0.24 4.45
N LYS A 42 3.14 -0.73 5.22
CA LYS A 42 3.93 -1.88 5.67
C LYS A 42 3.12 -3.17 5.57
N GLY A 43 3.72 -4.20 4.96
CA GLY A 43 3.20 -5.57 4.98
C GLY A 43 3.61 -6.31 6.24
N SER A 44 2.73 -7.17 6.73
CA SER A 44 3.00 -8.06 7.85
C SER A 44 3.98 -9.16 7.44
N PRO A 45 5.00 -9.48 8.27
CA PRO A 45 5.91 -10.60 7.99
C PRO A 45 5.25 -11.97 8.19
N VAL A 46 4.16 -12.05 8.97
CA VAL A 46 3.44 -13.31 9.23
C VAL A 46 2.34 -13.58 8.21
N ASP A 47 1.85 -12.55 7.52
CA ASP A 47 0.83 -12.66 6.48
C ASP A 47 1.10 -11.60 5.39
N PRO A 48 1.63 -11.99 4.22
CA PRO A 48 1.93 -11.06 3.13
C PRO A 48 0.73 -10.29 2.56
N ASN A 49 -0.52 -10.74 2.80
CA ASN A 49 -1.71 -10.00 2.38
C ASN A 49 -2.16 -8.96 3.39
N ARG A 50 -1.74 -9.08 4.65
CA ARG A 50 -2.03 -8.08 5.66
C ARG A 50 -1.14 -6.85 5.49
N LEU A 51 -1.76 -5.71 5.21
CA LEU A 51 -1.10 -4.43 5.05
C LEU A 51 -1.60 -3.43 6.08
N TYR A 52 -0.71 -2.52 6.49
CA TYR A 52 -1.02 -1.37 7.32
C TYR A 52 -0.60 -0.09 6.59
N ALA A 53 -1.46 0.92 6.61
CA ALA A 53 -1.16 2.23 6.02
C ALA A 53 -1.41 3.34 7.04
N SER A 54 -0.39 4.18 7.23
CA SER A 54 -0.48 5.40 8.04
C SER A 54 -0.98 6.56 7.18
N GLN A 55 -2.30 6.67 7.06
CA GLN A 55 -2.97 7.75 6.35
C GLN A 55 -3.12 8.98 7.26
N CYS A 56 -3.05 10.18 6.69
CA CYS A 56 -3.30 11.42 7.41
C CYS A 56 -4.17 12.38 6.58
N SER A 57 -5.10 13.06 7.27
CA SER A 57 -5.93 14.12 6.68
C SER A 57 -6.04 15.30 7.65
N SER A 58 -6.43 16.47 7.13
CA SER A 58 -6.63 17.67 7.96
C SER A 58 -7.84 17.58 8.89
N TRP A 59 -8.80 16.68 8.62
CA TRP A 59 -10.00 16.51 9.46
C TRP A 59 -9.80 15.51 10.58
N PHE A 60 -9.22 14.35 10.27
CA PHE A 60 -9.14 13.23 11.22
C PHE A 60 -7.73 13.01 11.78
N GLY A 61 -6.75 13.80 11.36
CA GLY A 61 -5.36 13.58 11.71
C GLY A 61 -4.84 12.26 11.13
N GLN A 62 -3.86 11.66 11.82
CA GLN A 62 -3.24 10.40 11.41
C GLN A 62 -4.03 9.21 11.94
N LEU A 63 -4.35 8.27 11.04
CA LEU A 63 -5.03 7.02 11.34
C LEU A 63 -4.22 5.85 10.77
N ILE A 64 -4.35 4.69 11.41
CA ILE A 64 -3.84 3.42 10.89
C ILE A 64 -4.98 2.68 10.22
N GLN A 65 -4.86 2.48 8.91
CA GLN A 65 -5.73 1.62 8.12
C GLN A 65 -5.11 0.23 8.04
N ARG A 66 -5.96 -0.80 8.02
CA ARG A 66 -5.55 -2.19 7.86
C ARG A 66 -6.31 -2.80 6.69
N SER A 67 -5.59 -3.53 5.86
CA SER A 67 -6.14 -4.43 4.87
C SER A 67 -5.73 -5.86 5.18
N ASP A 68 -6.61 -6.82 4.94
CA ASP A 68 -6.32 -8.26 5.04
C ASP A 68 -6.30 -8.93 3.64
N ASP A 69 -6.45 -8.16 2.55
CA ASP A 69 -6.58 -8.66 1.17
C ASP A 69 -5.58 -8.06 0.17
N GLY A 70 -4.45 -7.57 0.68
CA GLY A 70 -3.38 -6.98 -0.13
C GLY A 70 -3.66 -5.55 -0.58
N GLY A 71 -4.59 -4.84 0.06
CA GLY A 71 -4.88 -3.43 -0.19
C GLY A 71 -6.09 -3.17 -1.07
N LYS A 72 -6.96 -4.18 -1.30
CA LYS A 72 -8.22 -3.97 -2.04
C LYS A 72 -9.27 -3.33 -1.14
N THR A 73 -9.32 -3.72 0.13
CA THR A 73 -10.17 -3.13 1.18
C THR A 73 -9.42 -2.90 2.48
#